data_AF-A0A2R7UAQ6-F1
#
_entry.id   AF-A0A2R7UAQ6-F1
#
_cell.length_a   1.000
_cell.length_b   1.000
_cell.length_c   1.000
_cell.angle_alpha   90.00
_cell.angle_beta   90.00
_cell.angle_gamma   90.00
#
_symmetry.space_group_name_H-M   'P 1'
#
loop_
_entity.id
_entity.type
_entity.pdbx_description
1 polymer ?
#
loop_
_entity_poly.entity_id
_entity_poly.type
_entity_poly.pdbx_seq_one_letter_code
_entity_poly.pdbx_strand_id
1 'polypeptide(L)'
;MAKTPAQRKKEQRERDKLSAEEREARLLSRRIVTDLYHNTDNALKRSMERAGIKEEQDLISRLIHGADRLPDEQLEAFLRII
;
A
#
# COMPACT_ATOMS: atom_id res chain seq x y z
N MET A 1 8.45 8.67 -39.33
CA MET A 1 8.18 7.27 -39.75
C MET A 1 6.98 6.74 -38.97
N ALA A 2 5.98 6.17 -39.65
CA ALA A 2 4.84 5.57 -38.96
C ALA A 2 5.32 4.35 -38.15
N LYS A 3 4.94 4.26 -36.88
CA LYS A 3 5.27 3.10 -36.03
C LYS A 3 4.84 1.82 -36.74
N THR A 4 5.76 0.87 -36.83
CA THR A 4 5.48 -0.44 -37.42
C THR A 4 4.38 -1.16 -36.63
N PRO A 5 3.63 -2.07 -37.25
CA PRO A 5 2.64 -2.88 -36.54
C PRO A 5 3.20 -3.59 -35.30
N ALA A 6 4.47 -4.03 -35.36
CA ALA A 6 5.16 -4.66 -34.24
C ALA A 6 5.39 -3.70 -33.06
N GLN A 7 5.80 -2.46 -33.34
CA GLN A 7 5.98 -1.42 -32.32
C GLN A 7 4.67 -1.02 -31.65
N ARG A 8 3.58 -0.90 -32.42
CA ARG A 8 2.24 -0.62 -31.87
C ARG A 8 1.75 -1.72 -30.93
N LYS A 9 1.98 -2.98 -31.30
CA LYS A 9 1.60 -4.15 -30.48
C LYS A 9 2.43 -4.24 -29.20
N LYS A 10 3.72 -3.88 -29.24
CA LYS A 10 4.57 -3.79 -28.04
C LYS A 10 4.05 -2.71 -27.09
N GLU A 11 3.80 -1.50 -27.58
CA GLU A 11 3.27 -0.41 -26.77
C GLU A 11 1.89 -0.71 -26.18
N GLN A 12 1.04 -1.44 -26.89
CA GLN A 12 -0.25 -1.89 -26.36
C GLN A 12 -0.06 -2.85 -25.18
N ARG A 13 0.82 -3.85 -25.31
CA ARG A 13 1.12 -4.78 -24.22
C ARG A 13 1.70 -4.10 -22.98
N GLU A 14 2.56 -3.11 -23.16
CA GLU A 14 3.11 -2.34 -22.04
C GLU A 14 2.02 -1.54 -21.31
N ARG A 15 1.08 -0.92 -22.04
CA ARG A 15 -0.08 -0.23 -21.43
C ARG A 15 -1.01 -1.19 -20.71
N ASP A 16 -1.30 -2.34 -21.33
CA ASP A 16 -2.19 -3.35 -20.75
C ASP A 16 -1.58 -3.96 -19.49
N LYS A 17 -0.24 -4.13 -19.45
CA LYS A 17 0.50 -4.61 -18.28
C LYS A 17 0.45 -3.60 -17.13
N LEU A 18 0.72 -2.32 -17.40
CA LEU A 18 0.61 -1.25 -16.39
C LEU A 18 -0.80 -1.19 -15.80
N SER A 19 -1.84 -1.32 -16.63
CA SER A 19 -3.23 -1.33 -16.17
C SER A 19 -3.56 -2.54 -15.29
N ALA A 20 -2.95 -3.70 -15.56
CA ALA A 20 -3.13 -4.90 -14.75
C ALA A 20 -2.48 -4.75 -13.37
N GLU A 21 -1.26 -4.21 -13.31
CA GLU A 21 -0.52 -3.95 -12.06
C GLU A 21 -1.26 -2.93 -11.17
N GLU A 22 -1.80 -1.85 -11.76
CA GLU A 22 -2.61 -0.87 -11.03
C GLU A 22 -3.90 -1.48 -10.45
N ARG A 23 -4.52 -2.40 -11.20
CA ARG A 23 -5.75 -3.10 -10.76
C ARG A 23 -5.44 -4.07 -9.63
N GLU A 24 -4.32 -4.78 -9.71
CA GLU A 24 -3.85 -5.70 -8.68
C GLU A 24 -3.50 -4.95 -7.38
N ALA A 25 -2.79 -3.82 -7.47
CA ALA A 25 -2.50 -2.96 -6.33
C ALA A 25 -3.77 -2.46 -5.62
N ARG A 26 -4.80 -2.07 -6.39
CA ARG A 26 -6.11 -1.68 -5.83
C ARG A 26 -6.83 -2.84 -5.15
N LEU A 27 -6.73 -4.06 -5.67
CA LEU A 27 -7.34 -5.25 -5.08
C LEU A 27 -6.62 -5.68 -3.78
N LEU A 28 -5.28 -5.65 -3.77
CA LEU A 28 -4.46 -5.88 -2.58
C LEU A 28 -4.75 -4.85 -1.49
N SER A 29 -4.79 -3.56 -1.85
CA SER A 29 -5.15 -2.48 -0.93
C SER A 29 -6.55 -2.71 -0.33
N ARG A 30 -7.56 -3.03 -1.14
CA ARG A 30 -8.92 -3.34 -0.67
C ARG A 30 -8.96 -4.55 0.27
N ARG A 31 -8.20 -5.61 -0.03
CA ARG A 31 -8.13 -6.81 0.81
C ARG A 31 -7.48 -6.52 2.17
N ILE A 32 -6.37 -5.79 2.19
CA ILE A 32 -5.71 -5.34 3.41
C ILE A 32 -6.68 -4.50 4.26
N VAL A 33 -7.46 -3.62 3.63
CA VAL A 33 -8.49 -2.82 4.31
C VAL A 33 -9.58 -3.70 4.94
N THR A 34 -10.10 -4.70 4.22
CA THR A 34 -11.13 -5.61 4.75
C THR A 34 -10.62 -6.48 5.91
N ASP A 35 -9.40 -7.02 5.80
CA ASP A 35 -8.82 -7.89 6.83
C ASP A 35 -8.44 -7.09 8.11
N LEU A 36 -8.00 -5.83 7.98
CA LEU A 36 -7.76 -4.92 9.12
C LEU A 36 -9.05 -4.52 9.86
N TYR A 37 -10.16 -4.39 9.12
CA TYR A 37 -11.45 -3.91 9.63
C TYR A 37 -12.04 -4.86 10.69
N HIS A 38 -11.80 -6.16 10.57
CA HIS A 38 -12.45 -7.15 11.44
C HIS A 38 -11.81 -7.30 12.83
N ASN A 39 -10.51 -6.98 13.01
CA ASN A 39 -9.81 -7.22 14.28
C ASN A 39 -9.21 -5.96 14.94
N THR A 40 -8.97 -4.89 14.17
CA THR A 40 -8.11 -3.78 14.62
C THR A 40 -8.66 -2.38 14.29
N ASP A 41 -9.86 -2.29 13.73
CA ASP A 41 -10.49 -1.04 13.28
C ASP A 41 -10.49 0.06 14.37
N ASN A 42 -10.81 -0.29 15.62
CA ASN A 42 -10.80 0.67 16.72
C ASN A 42 -9.40 1.24 17.01
N ALA A 43 -8.35 0.42 16.92
CA ALA A 43 -6.98 0.86 17.13
C ALA A 43 -6.47 1.71 15.95
N LEU A 44 -6.91 1.36 14.74
CA LEU A 44 -6.63 2.11 13.52
C LEU A 44 -7.25 3.52 13.60
N LYS A 45 -8.56 3.61 13.88
CA LYS A 45 -9.27 4.90 14.03
C LYS A 45 -8.66 5.79 15.12
N ARG A 46 -8.33 5.23 16.29
CA ARG A 46 -7.62 5.98 17.35
C ARG A 46 -6.26 6.50 16.89
N SER A 47 -5.52 5.70 16.12
CA SER A 47 -4.22 6.11 15.59
C SER A 47 -4.35 7.19 14.52
N MET A 48 -5.37 7.10 13.66
CA MET A 48 -5.71 8.12 12.67
C MET A 48 -6.02 9.46 13.32
N GLU A 49 -6.87 9.46 14.36
CA GLU A 49 -7.21 10.67 15.11
C GLU A 49 -5.98 11.29 15.79
N ARG A 50 -5.15 10.47 16.47
CA ARG A 50 -3.92 10.93 17.13
C ARG A 50 -2.89 11.51 16.16
N ALA A 51 -2.82 10.97 14.94
CA ALA A 51 -1.88 11.42 13.92
C ALA A 51 -2.44 12.56 13.04
N GLY A 52 -3.73 12.90 13.18
CA GLY A 52 -4.40 13.86 12.30
C GLY A 52 -4.52 13.39 10.84
N ILE A 53 -4.53 12.08 10.60
CA ILE A 53 -4.57 11.48 9.27
C ILE A 53 -5.99 11.02 8.96
N LYS A 54 -6.52 11.45 7.82
CA LYS A 54 -7.92 11.19 7.43
C LYS A 54 -8.12 9.91 6.62
N GLU A 55 -7.04 9.38 6.08
CA GLU A 55 -7.05 8.29 5.12
C GLU A 55 -6.27 7.08 5.69
N GLU A 56 -6.91 5.92 5.77
CA GLU A 56 -6.30 4.71 6.35
C GLU A 56 -4.99 4.33 5.64
N GLN A 57 -4.98 4.43 4.31
CA GLN A 57 -3.82 4.11 3.48
C GLN A 57 -2.63 5.03 3.76
N ASP A 58 -2.87 6.30 4.06
CA ASP A 58 -1.79 7.25 4.36
C ASP A 58 -1.15 6.90 5.71
N LEU A 59 -1.97 6.59 6.72
CA LEU A 59 -1.47 6.16 8.03
C LEU A 59 -0.66 4.88 7.91
N ILE A 60 -1.19 3.84 7.24
CA ILE A 60 -0.50 2.56 7.06
C ILE A 60 0.83 2.76 6.33
N SER A 61 0.83 3.54 5.24
CA SER A 61 2.06 3.80 4.47
C SER A 61 3.12 4.48 5.33
N ARG A 62 2.74 5.47 6.14
CA ARG A 62 3.65 6.15 7.06
C ARG A 62 4.16 5.25 8.17
N LEU A 63 3.31 4.38 8.72
CA LEU A 63 3.70 3.42 9.74
C LEU A 63 4.74 2.43 9.20
N ILE A 64 4.53 1.91 7.99
CA ILE A 64 5.48 1.00 7.33
C ILE A 64 6.82 1.72 7.08
N HIS A 65 6.80 2.90 6.46
CA HIS A 65 8.02 3.66 6.20
C HIS A 65 8.71 4.17 7.47
N GLY A 66 7.95 4.44 8.52
CA GLY A 66 8.49 4.82 9.82
C GLY A 66 9.21 3.65 10.49
N ALA A 67 8.57 2.47 10.49
CA ALA A 67 9.12 1.24 11.05
C ALA A 67 10.40 0.80 10.31
N ASP A 68 10.44 0.92 8.98
CA ASP A 68 11.61 0.60 8.14
C ASP A 68 12.85 1.46 8.46
N ARG A 69 12.65 2.65 9.04
CA ARG A 69 13.74 3.56 9.43
C ARG A 69 14.21 3.35 10.88
N LEU A 70 13.56 2.48 11.64
CA LEU A 70 13.98 2.18 13.00
C LEU A 70 15.21 1.26 12.98
N PRO A 71 16.17 1.45 13.90
CA PRO A 71 17.19 0.44 14.18
C PRO A 71 16.54 -0.87 14.65
N ASP A 72 17.19 -2.01 14.35
CA ASP A 72 16.65 -3.36 14.63
C ASP A 72 16.14 -3.52 16.08
N GLU A 73 16.89 -3.04 17.07
CA GLU A 73 16.51 -3.12 18.49
C GLU A 73 15.23 -2.32 18.81
N GLN A 74 15.02 -1.18 18.16
CA GLN A 74 13.82 -0.36 18.34
C GLN A 74 12.61 -0.94 17.61
N LEU A 75 12.84 -1.50 16.41
CA LEU A 75 11.80 -2.22 15.67
C LEU A 75 11.35 -3.45 16.45
N GLU A 76 12.28 -4.22 17.00
CA GLU A 76 11.99 -5.38 17.84
C GLU A 76 11.19 -4.99 19.08
N ALA A 77 11.60 -3.93 19.79
CA ALA A 77 10.86 -3.41 20.93
C ALA A 77 9.44 -2.97 20.54
N PHE A 78 9.28 -2.31 19.39
CA PHE A 78 7.97 -1.88 18.88
C PHE A 78 7.04 -3.07 18.56
N LEU A 79 7.57 -4.15 17.97
CA LEU A 79 6.78 -5.32 17.58
C LEU A 79 6.39 -6.23 18.74
N ARG A 80 7.11 -6.20 19.87
CA ARG A 80 6.84 -7.04 21.05
C ARG A 80 5.82 -6.43 22.03
N ILE A 81 5.26 -5.26 21.74
CA ILE A 81 4.25 -4.57 22.58
C ILE A 81 2.88 -5.26 22.53
N ILE A 82 2.66 -6.17 21.56
CA ILE A 82 1.37 -6.80 21.24
C ILE A 82 1.15 -8.10 22.03
#